data_AF-A0AAD3TYE5-F1
#
_entry.id   AF-A0AAD3TYE5-F1
#
_cell.length_a   1.000
_cell.length_b   1.000
_cell.length_c   1.000
_cell.angle_alpha   90.00
_cell.angle_beta   90.00
_cell.angle_gamma   90.00
#
_symmetry.space_group_name_H-M   'P 1'
#
loop_
_entity.id
_entity.type
_entity.pdbx_description
1 polymer ?
#
loop_
_entity_poly.entity_id
_entity_poly.type
_entity_poly.pdbx_seq_one_letter_code
_entity_poly.pdbx_strand_id
1 'polypeptide(L)'
;MSLPAGVQITLPTPQGAEKILTKDAIAFLAVLHRCFDKRRRELLANRAKVQAELDNGKPLTFLPETESIRNAPSWQCAAPGPGLADRRVEITGPTDRKMVINALNSGAKCFMADFEDSNSPTWTNMVNGQVNLYDAVRRQVDFEINGKWYKLSQNPATLLVRPRGWHLDETRVLVDGQPMSGGLFDFGLFFYHNAKEQVARGLGPYFYLPKMEHHLEARLWNDVFNLAQNYCGVPNGTIRATVLIETLPAAYQMEEILFELKEHSSGLNCGRWDYIFSFIKRQRASRNAVMPDRSDVTMTVPFMDAYVKLLIATCHKRKVAAMGGMSALIPIKNDQAANDRAMDKVRQDKLREVTSGHDGTWVAHPALVKLAMDIFDEHMKGPNQYYVRDDHVQVRDTNIRDPKVPGKVTDEGVRDNVSAALSYCAAWISGNGCVPINNLMEDAATAEISRCQLWQWVKYGAKTASGKTINAAYLKPIFEEEGAKVAKLPGISPAHVQISKDYMLSQVQAKWPSEFLTSDLQHHLEGGAAPAPKAAL
;
A
#
# COMPACT_ATOMS: atom_id res chain seq x y z
N MET A 1 -19.38 0.78 -28.92
CA MET A 1 -19.01 -0.61 -28.58
C MET A 1 -20.13 -1.21 -27.73
N SER A 2 -20.64 -2.40 -28.07
CA SER A 2 -21.67 -3.06 -27.25
C SER A 2 -21.00 -3.73 -26.04
N LEU A 3 -21.30 -3.21 -24.85
CA LEU A 3 -20.82 -3.76 -23.58
C LEU A 3 -21.54 -5.09 -23.25
N PRO A 4 -20.93 -5.97 -22.44
CA PRO A 4 -21.61 -7.15 -21.93
C PRO A 4 -22.91 -6.79 -21.20
N ALA A 5 -23.88 -7.70 -21.20
CA ALA A 5 -25.16 -7.48 -20.52
C ALA A 5 -24.95 -7.10 -19.06
N GLY A 6 -25.68 -6.07 -18.60
CA GLY A 6 -25.61 -5.55 -17.23
C GLY A 6 -24.39 -4.68 -16.93
N VAL A 7 -23.46 -4.47 -17.88
CA VAL A 7 -22.27 -3.65 -17.66
C VAL A 7 -22.46 -2.23 -18.17
N GLN A 8 -22.06 -1.24 -17.36
CA GLN A 8 -22.07 0.18 -17.73
C GLN A 8 -20.71 0.80 -17.42
N ILE A 9 -20.20 1.63 -18.34
CA ILE A 9 -19.04 2.50 -18.11
C ILE A 9 -19.55 3.93 -18.16
N THR A 10 -19.42 4.67 -17.06
CA THR A 10 -20.09 5.97 -16.88
C THR A 10 -19.30 7.15 -17.43
N LEU A 11 -18.02 6.96 -17.76
CA LEU A 11 -17.15 7.97 -18.36
C LEU A 11 -16.62 7.53 -19.73
N PRO A 12 -16.29 8.48 -20.63
CA PRO A 12 -15.63 8.17 -21.89
C PRO A 12 -14.33 7.40 -21.70
N THR A 13 -13.99 6.54 -22.66
CA THR A 13 -12.67 5.91 -22.72
C THR A 13 -11.61 6.97 -22.98
N PRO A 14 -10.54 7.08 -22.15
CA PRO A 14 -9.43 7.97 -22.42
C PRO A 14 -8.79 7.66 -23.78
N GLN A 15 -8.26 8.70 -24.44
CA GLN A 15 -7.65 8.57 -25.76
C GLN A 15 -6.51 7.53 -25.76
N GLY A 16 -6.55 6.57 -26.69
CA GLY A 16 -5.54 5.53 -26.82
C GLY A 16 -5.73 4.33 -25.88
N ALA A 17 -6.77 4.33 -25.05
CA ALA A 17 -7.10 3.24 -24.13
C ALA A 17 -8.12 2.25 -24.68
N GLU A 18 -8.56 2.37 -25.93
CA GLU A 18 -9.49 1.46 -26.60
C GLU A 18 -8.95 0.02 -26.65
N LYS A 19 -7.61 -0.12 -26.71
CA LYS A 19 -6.92 -1.42 -26.64
C LYS A 19 -6.99 -2.08 -25.25
N ILE A 20 -7.32 -1.33 -24.20
CA ILE A 20 -7.44 -1.84 -22.83
C ILE A 20 -8.90 -2.18 -22.52
N LEU A 21 -9.83 -1.27 -22.79
CA LEU A 21 -11.26 -1.46 -22.50
C LEU A 21 -11.97 -2.22 -23.63
N THR A 22 -11.42 -3.37 -24.01
CA THR A 22 -11.98 -4.25 -25.07
C THR A 22 -13.15 -5.08 -24.56
N LYS A 23 -13.96 -5.64 -25.48
CA LYS A 23 -15.24 -6.28 -25.11
C LYS A 23 -15.00 -7.49 -24.22
N ASP A 24 -13.97 -8.24 -24.57
CA ASP A 24 -13.61 -9.47 -23.89
C ASP A 24 -12.93 -9.19 -22.55
N ALA A 25 -12.12 -8.12 -22.46
CA ALA A 25 -11.57 -7.66 -21.18
C ALA A 25 -12.70 -7.24 -20.21
N ILE A 26 -13.67 -6.46 -20.69
CA ILE A 26 -14.83 -6.05 -19.88
C ILE A 26 -15.72 -7.24 -19.52
N ALA A 27 -15.89 -8.22 -20.41
CA ALA A 27 -16.60 -9.45 -20.11
C ALA A 27 -15.91 -10.26 -18.99
N PHE A 28 -14.58 -10.35 -19.04
CA PHE A 28 -13.79 -10.97 -17.99
C PHE A 28 -13.94 -10.24 -16.64
N LEU A 29 -13.87 -8.91 -16.64
CA LEU A 29 -14.14 -8.10 -15.43
C LEU A 29 -15.53 -8.36 -14.84
N ALA A 30 -16.56 -8.47 -15.69
CA ALA A 30 -17.92 -8.77 -15.25
C ALA A 30 -18.02 -10.17 -14.62
N VAL A 31 -17.29 -11.17 -15.14
CA VAL A 31 -17.20 -12.51 -14.53
C VAL A 31 -16.54 -12.41 -13.14
N LEU A 32 -15.41 -11.71 -13.03
CA LEU A 32 -14.74 -11.51 -11.73
C LEU A 32 -15.69 -10.86 -10.71
N HIS A 33 -16.38 -9.79 -11.10
CA HIS A 33 -17.32 -9.10 -10.22
C HIS A 33 -18.44 -10.03 -9.74
N ARG A 34 -19.13 -10.70 -10.67
CA ARG A 34 -20.27 -11.58 -10.36
C ARG A 34 -19.88 -12.77 -9.48
N CYS A 35 -18.66 -13.28 -9.62
CA CYS A 35 -18.17 -14.39 -8.81
C CYS A 35 -17.78 -13.95 -7.39
N PHE A 36 -17.15 -12.77 -7.23
CA PHE A 36 -16.37 -12.47 -6.04
C PHE A 36 -16.83 -11.25 -5.24
N ASP A 37 -17.56 -10.30 -5.82
CA ASP A 37 -17.90 -9.05 -5.14
C ASP A 37 -18.79 -9.27 -3.91
N LYS A 38 -19.73 -10.21 -3.98
CA LYS A 38 -20.53 -10.62 -2.81
C LYS A 38 -19.64 -11.02 -1.63
N ARG A 39 -18.64 -11.88 -1.90
CA ARG A 39 -17.72 -12.36 -0.86
C ARG A 39 -16.83 -11.23 -0.34
N ARG A 40 -16.34 -10.35 -1.20
CA ARG A 40 -15.60 -9.14 -0.81
C ARG A 40 -16.41 -8.29 0.19
N ARG A 41 -17.67 -7.99 -0.13
CA ARG A 41 -18.55 -7.18 0.72
C ARG A 41 -18.85 -7.85 2.07
N GLU A 42 -19.02 -9.17 2.09
CA GLU A 42 -19.15 -9.93 3.33
C GLU A 42 -17.91 -9.80 4.24
N LEU A 43 -16.71 -9.88 3.66
CA LEU A 43 -15.45 -9.74 4.39
C LEU A 43 -15.27 -8.31 4.93
N LEU A 44 -15.60 -7.28 4.15
CA LEU A 44 -15.59 -5.89 4.59
C LEU A 44 -16.58 -5.65 5.75
N ALA A 45 -17.79 -6.22 5.66
CA ALA A 45 -18.75 -6.17 6.75
C ALA A 45 -18.23 -6.89 8.01
N ASN A 46 -17.47 -7.98 7.85
CA ASN A 46 -16.84 -8.68 8.96
C ASN A 46 -15.77 -7.84 9.66
N ARG A 47 -14.99 -7.02 8.93
CA ARG A 47 -14.03 -6.08 9.54
C ARG A 47 -14.71 -5.16 10.56
N ALA A 48 -15.90 -4.63 10.23
CA ALA A 48 -16.66 -3.78 11.14
C ALA A 48 -17.11 -4.53 12.41
N LYS A 49 -17.51 -5.81 12.28
CA LYS A 49 -17.87 -6.65 13.43
C LYS A 49 -16.67 -6.89 14.35
N VAL A 50 -15.52 -7.29 13.77
CA VAL A 50 -14.28 -7.49 14.53
C VAL A 50 -13.87 -6.21 15.24
N GLN A 51 -13.97 -5.06 14.58
CA GLN A 51 -13.67 -3.79 15.21
C GLN A 51 -14.61 -3.46 16.38
N ALA A 52 -15.91 -3.77 16.28
CA ALA A 52 -16.83 -3.59 17.40
C ALA A 52 -16.45 -4.47 18.60
N GLU A 53 -15.97 -5.70 18.38
CA GLU A 53 -15.45 -6.55 19.44
C GLU A 53 -14.16 -5.98 20.07
N LEU A 54 -13.24 -5.45 19.26
CA LEU A 54 -12.03 -4.76 19.73
C LEU A 54 -12.37 -3.54 20.58
N ASP A 55 -13.35 -2.74 20.13
CA ASP A 55 -13.83 -1.55 20.86
C ASP A 55 -14.45 -1.94 22.21
N ASN A 56 -15.01 -3.14 22.32
CA ASN A 56 -15.56 -3.73 23.56
C ASN A 56 -14.50 -4.46 24.42
N GLY A 57 -13.22 -4.40 24.04
CA GLY A 57 -12.11 -4.91 24.85
C GLY A 57 -11.67 -6.35 24.54
N LYS A 58 -12.24 -7.01 23.52
CA LYS A 58 -11.71 -8.30 23.04
C LYS A 58 -10.30 -8.05 22.47
N PRO A 59 -9.25 -8.78 22.87
CA PRO A 59 -7.92 -8.61 22.29
C PRO A 59 -7.80 -9.31 20.93
N LEU A 60 -6.83 -8.88 20.11
CA LEU A 60 -6.31 -9.70 19.02
C LEU A 60 -5.40 -10.79 19.59
N THR A 61 -5.53 -12.00 19.07
CA THR A 61 -4.72 -13.17 19.43
C THR A 61 -4.42 -13.99 18.18
N PHE A 62 -3.34 -14.78 18.19
CA PHE A 62 -3.17 -15.86 17.21
C PHE A 62 -4.39 -16.79 17.31
N LEU A 63 -4.93 -17.19 16.16
CA LEU A 63 -6.18 -17.94 16.09
C LEU A 63 -6.00 -19.39 16.57
N PRO A 64 -6.67 -19.85 17.64
CA PRO A 64 -6.54 -21.24 18.10
C PRO A 64 -7.00 -22.26 17.05
N GLU A 65 -8.05 -21.95 16.29
CA GLU A 65 -8.66 -22.84 15.29
C GLU A 65 -7.73 -23.19 14.12
N THR A 66 -6.70 -22.37 13.85
CA THR A 66 -5.71 -22.58 12.77
C THR A 66 -4.33 -22.98 13.30
N GLU A 67 -4.20 -23.33 14.58
CA GLU A 67 -2.93 -23.73 15.18
C GLU A 67 -2.24 -24.88 14.41
N SER A 68 -3.02 -25.84 13.93
CA SER A 68 -2.52 -26.97 13.14
C SER A 68 -1.81 -26.53 11.85
N ILE A 69 -2.26 -25.44 11.21
CA ILE A 69 -1.60 -24.87 10.02
C ILE A 69 -0.24 -24.28 10.41
N ARG A 70 -0.19 -23.50 11.48
CA ARG A 70 1.06 -22.87 11.95
C ARG A 70 2.09 -23.92 12.35
N ASN A 71 1.67 -24.95 13.08
CA ASN A 71 2.58 -25.95 13.63
C ASN A 71 2.98 -27.04 12.62
N ALA A 72 2.28 -27.19 11.50
CA ALA A 72 2.61 -28.18 10.48
C ALA A 72 3.94 -27.83 9.76
N PRO A 73 4.99 -28.68 9.85
CA PRO A 73 6.27 -28.46 9.17
C PRO A 73 6.23 -28.88 7.69
N SER A 74 5.18 -29.60 7.28
CA SER A 74 5.09 -30.29 5.99
C SER A 74 4.82 -29.39 4.79
N TRP A 75 4.35 -28.15 5.01
CA TRP A 75 3.97 -27.25 3.93
C TRP A 75 4.90 -26.05 3.81
N GLN A 76 5.12 -25.66 2.55
CA GLN A 76 5.87 -24.49 2.09
C GLN A 76 5.04 -23.83 0.99
N CYS A 77 5.31 -22.55 0.73
CA CYS A 77 4.74 -21.90 -0.44
C CYS A 77 5.50 -22.32 -1.71
N ALA A 78 4.93 -21.98 -2.86
CA ALA A 78 5.55 -22.17 -4.16
C ALA A 78 6.93 -21.50 -4.23
N ALA A 79 7.83 -22.10 -5.01
CA ALA A 79 9.12 -21.49 -5.28
C ALA A 79 8.96 -20.12 -5.98
N PRO A 80 9.94 -19.20 -5.82
CA PRO A 80 9.91 -17.90 -6.49
C PRO A 80 9.70 -18.06 -8.00
N GLY A 81 8.79 -17.25 -8.56
CA GLY A 81 8.62 -17.17 -10.01
C GLY A 81 9.87 -16.61 -10.70
N PRO A 82 10.00 -16.79 -12.03
CA PRO A 82 11.10 -16.21 -12.79
C PRO A 82 11.25 -14.69 -12.55
N GLY A 83 12.44 -14.23 -12.20
CA GLY A 83 12.69 -12.82 -11.87
C GLY A 83 12.34 -12.39 -10.44
N LEU A 84 11.87 -13.31 -9.58
CA LEU A 84 11.54 -13.04 -8.16
C LEU A 84 12.49 -13.73 -7.16
N ALA A 85 13.52 -14.42 -7.63
CA ALA A 85 14.49 -15.08 -6.75
C ALA A 85 15.42 -14.09 -6.03
N ASP A 86 15.82 -13.00 -6.71
CA ASP A 86 16.63 -11.91 -6.17
C ASP A 86 15.83 -10.61 -6.24
N ARG A 87 15.41 -10.13 -5.07
CA ARG A 87 14.54 -8.96 -4.89
C ARG A 87 15.17 -7.91 -3.98
N ARG A 88 16.50 -7.90 -3.89
CA ARG A 88 17.23 -7.16 -2.84
C ARG A 88 16.90 -5.67 -2.76
N VAL A 89 16.56 -5.05 -3.89
CA VAL A 89 15.99 -3.69 -3.93
C VAL A 89 14.82 -3.67 -4.89
N GLU A 90 13.70 -3.14 -4.43
CA GLU A 90 12.55 -2.79 -5.26
C GLU A 90 12.30 -1.28 -5.18
N ILE A 91 11.99 -0.69 -6.32
CA ILE A 91 11.50 0.68 -6.39
C ILE A 91 9.97 0.68 -6.49
N THR A 92 9.30 1.62 -5.84
CA THR A 92 7.85 1.79 -5.93
C THR A 92 7.51 3.10 -6.63
N GLY A 93 6.38 3.16 -7.32
CA GLY A 93 5.92 4.41 -7.90
C GLY A 93 4.64 4.30 -8.74
N PRO A 94 4.08 5.45 -9.12
CA PRO A 94 2.82 5.51 -9.85
C PRO A 94 2.96 4.96 -11.27
N THR A 95 1.82 4.69 -11.89
CA THR A 95 1.72 4.16 -13.26
C THR A 95 1.77 5.24 -14.35
N ASP A 96 2.26 6.44 -14.04
CA ASP A 96 2.55 7.47 -15.05
C ASP A 96 3.64 7.00 -16.01
N ARG A 97 3.50 7.31 -17.30
CA ARG A 97 4.37 6.77 -18.36
C ARG A 97 5.84 7.10 -18.14
N LYS A 98 6.14 8.32 -17.72
CA LYS A 98 7.52 8.75 -17.44
C LYS A 98 8.08 8.00 -16.24
N MET A 99 7.28 7.88 -15.19
CA MET A 99 7.68 7.22 -13.95
C MET A 99 7.89 5.72 -14.14
N VAL A 100 7.03 5.05 -14.92
CA VAL A 100 7.19 3.64 -15.30
C VAL A 100 8.55 3.39 -15.96
N ILE A 101 8.94 4.20 -16.95
CA ILE A 101 10.24 4.03 -17.61
C ILE A 101 11.39 4.28 -16.64
N ASN A 102 11.34 5.36 -15.86
CA ASN A 102 12.40 5.69 -14.92
C ASN A 102 12.58 4.61 -13.85
N ALA A 103 11.49 4.05 -13.34
CA ALA A 103 11.51 3.00 -12.34
C ALA A 103 12.04 1.68 -12.91
N LEU A 104 11.57 1.26 -14.09
CA LEU A 104 12.07 0.07 -14.78
C LEU A 104 13.56 0.17 -15.13
N ASN A 105 14.06 1.38 -15.40
CA ASN A 105 15.47 1.65 -15.72
C ASN A 105 16.33 2.01 -14.50
N SER A 106 15.78 1.98 -13.29
CA SER A 106 16.45 2.50 -12.09
C SER A 106 17.66 1.68 -11.63
N GLY A 107 17.79 0.45 -12.12
CA GLY A 107 18.76 -0.54 -11.63
C GLY A 107 18.26 -1.39 -10.45
N ALA A 108 17.05 -1.14 -9.96
CA ALA A 108 16.40 -2.02 -8.98
C ALA A 108 16.14 -3.40 -9.58
N LYS A 109 16.04 -4.43 -8.74
CA LYS A 109 15.68 -5.78 -9.20
C LYS A 109 14.21 -5.84 -9.63
N CYS A 110 13.37 -5.13 -8.90
CA CYS A 110 11.94 -5.09 -9.14
C CYS A 110 11.40 -3.65 -9.14
N PHE A 111 10.31 -3.43 -9.88
CA PHE A 111 9.50 -2.22 -9.83
C PHE A 111 8.06 -2.59 -9.46
N MET A 112 7.57 -2.07 -8.34
CA MET A 112 6.17 -2.12 -7.98
C MET A 112 5.44 -0.91 -8.61
N ALA A 113 4.72 -1.17 -9.70
CA ALA A 113 3.83 -0.21 -10.34
C ALA A 113 2.52 -0.12 -9.57
N ASP A 114 2.17 1.09 -9.14
CA ASP A 114 1.18 1.28 -8.09
C ASP A 114 -0.12 1.94 -8.59
N PHE A 115 -1.24 1.23 -8.40
CA PHE A 115 -2.60 1.76 -8.58
C PHE A 115 -3.24 2.15 -7.23
N GLU A 116 -2.52 2.00 -6.12
CA GLU A 116 -3.03 2.20 -4.77
C GLU A 116 -2.50 3.50 -4.15
N ASP A 117 -1.79 3.48 -3.03
CA ASP A 117 -1.55 4.67 -2.20
C ASP A 117 -0.73 5.78 -2.85
N SER A 118 0.17 5.47 -3.80
CA SER A 118 0.91 6.50 -4.55
C SER A 118 0.17 6.98 -5.79
N ASN A 119 -1.09 6.57 -5.99
CA ASN A 119 -1.90 6.92 -7.15
C ASN A 119 -3.22 7.54 -6.72
N SER A 120 -3.58 8.67 -7.34
CA SER A 120 -4.95 9.17 -7.22
C SER A 120 -5.80 8.43 -8.25
N PRO A 121 -6.83 7.67 -7.84
CA PRO A 121 -7.61 6.81 -8.74
C PRO A 121 -8.64 7.61 -9.55
N THR A 122 -8.18 8.64 -10.26
CA THR A 122 -8.96 9.25 -11.34
C THR A 122 -9.16 8.22 -12.45
N TRP A 123 -10.27 8.32 -13.19
CA TRP A 123 -10.53 7.39 -14.29
C TRP A 123 -9.40 7.41 -15.32
N THR A 124 -8.92 8.61 -15.63
CA THR A 124 -7.76 8.84 -16.50
C THR A 124 -6.51 8.13 -15.98
N ASN A 125 -6.14 8.28 -14.70
CA ASN A 125 -4.93 7.65 -14.14
C ASN A 125 -5.02 6.12 -14.16
N MET A 126 -6.17 5.55 -13.79
CA MET A 126 -6.36 4.10 -13.73
C MET A 126 -6.28 3.48 -15.12
N VAL A 127 -7.00 4.04 -16.09
CA VAL A 127 -7.03 3.48 -17.44
C VAL A 127 -5.72 3.73 -18.18
N ASN A 128 -5.12 4.92 -18.10
CA ASN A 128 -3.82 5.19 -18.72
C ASN A 128 -2.68 4.43 -18.05
N GLY A 129 -2.77 4.17 -16.74
CA GLY A 129 -1.83 3.28 -16.06
C GLY A 129 -1.81 1.89 -16.69
N GLN A 130 -2.98 1.32 -17.00
CA GLN A 130 -3.08 0.04 -17.71
C GLN A 130 -2.49 0.11 -19.12
N VAL A 131 -2.69 1.22 -19.85
CA VAL A 131 -2.05 1.47 -21.16
C VAL A 131 -0.53 1.48 -21.03
N ASN A 132 0.01 2.19 -20.04
CA ASN A 132 1.46 2.31 -19.83
C ASN A 132 2.09 0.97 -19.48
N LEU A 133 1.44 0.16 -18.64
CA LEU A 133 1.92 -1.17 -18.29
C LEU A 133 1.80 -2.16 -19.45
N TYR A 134 0.72 -2.08 -20.24
CA TYR A 134 0.56 -2.85 -21.48
C TYR A 134 1.73 -2.61 -22.44
N ASP A 135 2.08 -1.35 -22.64
CA ASP A 135 3.19 -0.94 -23.50
C ASP A 135 4.54 -1.34 -22.91
N ALA A 136 4.73 -1.20 -21.58
CA ALA A 136 5.97 -1.56 -20.92
C ALA A 136 6.29 -3.05 -21.05
N VAL A 137 5.30 -3.92 -20.82
CA VAL A 137 5.44 -5.38 -20.98
C VAL A 137 5.84 -5.74 -22.41
N ARG A 138 5.32 -5.03 -23.42
CA ARG A 138 5.64 -5.24 -24.84
C ARG A 138 6.88 -4.50 -25.33
N ARG A 139 7.57 -3.77 -24.45
CA ARG A 139 8.71 -2.89 -24.77
C ARG A 139 8.37 -1.81 -25.81
N GLN A 140 7.18 -1.22 -25.68
CA GLN A 140 6.62 -0.17 -26.55
C GLN A 140 6.31 1.12 -25.77
N VAL A 141 6.82 1.24 -24.54
CA VAL A 141 6.50 2.36 -23.63
C VAL A 141 7.25 3.65 -23.95
N ASP A 142 8.29 3.58 -24.79
CA ASP A 142 9.12 4.71 -25.20
C ASP A 142 8.28 5.93 -25.64
N PHE A 143 8.74 7.13 -25.27
CA PHE A 143 8.13 8.38 -25.71
C PHE A 143 9.12 9.55 -25.63
N GLU A 144 8.74 10.64 -26.30
CA GLU A 144 9.46 11.92 -26.26
C GLU A 144 8.59 12.99 -25.61
N ILE A 145 9.19 13.78 -24.73
CA ILE A 145 8.56 14.98 -24.18
C ILE A 145 9.61 16.09 -24.05
N ASN A 146 9.28 17.29 -24.52
CA ASN A 146 10.16 18.46 -24.47
C ASN A 146 11.56 18.21 -25.06
N GLY A 147 11.65 17.49 -26.19
CA GLY A 147 12.93 17.17 -26.84
C GLY A 147 13.76 16.08 -26.16
N LYS A 148 13.28 15.49 -25.06
CA LYS A 148 13.97 14.42 -24.35
C LYS A 148 13.27 13.09 -24.56
N TRP A 149 14.03 12.12 -25.08
CA TRP A 149 13.61 10.73 -25.22
C TRP A 149 13.72 9.97 -23.90
N TYR A 150 12.68 9.20 -23.59
CA TYR A 150 12.65 8.20 -22.53
C TYR A 150 12.47 6.85 -23.19
N LYS A 151 13.47 5.98 -23.05
CA LYS A 151 13.49 4.65 -23.68
C LYS A 151 13.66 3.57 -22.63
N LEU A 152 12.96 2.46 -22.80
CA LEU A 152 13.11 1.31 -21.93
C LEU A 152 14.48 0.66 -22.12
N SER A 153 15.13 0.28 -21.02
CA SER A 153 16.40 -0.44 -21.05
C SER A 153 16.23 -1.87 -21.58
N GLN A 154 17.34 -2.50 -21.97
CA GLN A 154 17.32 -3.88 -22.49
C GLN A 154 16.96 -4.92 -21.41
N ASN A 155 17.36 -4.65 -20.17
CA ASN A 155 17.14 -5.50 -19.00
C ASN A 155 16.43 -4.67 -17.91
N PRO A 156 15.14 -4.33 -18.11
CA PRO A 156 14.40 -3.58 -17.12
C PRO A 156 14.16 -4.42 -15.86
N ALA A 157 13.88 -3.74 -14.75
CA ALA A 157 13.47 -4.38 -13.50
C ALA A 157 12.22 -5.28 -13.71
N THR A 158 12.11 -6.35 -12.91
CA THR A 158 10.90 -7.20 -12.90
C THR A 158 9.69 -6.37 -12.47
N LEU A 159 8.62 -6.37 -13.26
CA LEU A 159 7.39 -5.62 -12.97
C LEU A 159 6.49 -6.40 -11.99
N LEU A 160 6.04 -5.73 -10.93
CA LEU A 160 4.96 -6.18 -10.06
C LEU A 160 3.89 -5.08 -10.00
N VAL A 161 2.62 -5.46 -9.90
CA VAL A 161 1.51 -4.50 -9.85
C VAL A 161 0.83 -4.52 -8.49
N ARG A 162 0.67 -3.34 -7.87
CA ARG A 162 -0.12 -3.17 -6.65
C ARG A 162 -1.53 -2.66 -7.01
N PRO A 163 -2.55 -3.54 -7.09
CA PRO A 163 -3.95 -3.11 -7.24
C PRO A 163 -4.46 -2.40 -5.98
N ARG A 164 -5.55 -1.63 -6.13
CA ARG A 164 -6.28 -1.05 -5.01
C ARG A 164 -6.73 -2.11 -4.00
N GLY A 165 -6.69 -1.76 -2.71
CA GLY A 165 -7.16 -2.63 -1.63
C GLY A 165 -8.67 -2.89 -1.67
N TRP A 166 -9.12 -3.91 -0.93
CA TRP A 166 -10.50 -4.41 -0.99
C TRP A 166 -11.59 -3.37 -0.68
N HIS A 167 -11.27 -2.32 0.05
CA HIS A 167 -12.18 -1.27 0.49
C HIS A 167 -12.50 -0.23 -0.58
N LEU A 168 -11.72 -0.17 -1.67
CA LEU A 168 -11.94 0.79 -2.76
C LEU A 168 -12.76 0.17 -3.89
N ASP A 169 -13.72 0.96 -4.38
CA ASP A 169 -14.54 0.63 -5.53
C ASP A 169 -14.03 1.38 -6.78
N GLU A 170 -14.33 0.87 -7.97
CA GLU A 170 -14.25 1.57 -9.25
C GLU A 170 -15.66 2.04 -9.62
N THR A 171 -16.02 3.26 -9.20
CA THR A 171 -17.38 3.78 -9.33
C THR A 171 -17.81 4.06 -10.76
N ARG A 172 -16.88 4.06 -11.72
CA ARG A 172 -17.19 4.32 -13.13
C ARG A 172 -17.48 3.07 -13.93
N VAL A 173 -17.32 1.88 -13.35
CA VAL A 173 -17.69 0.61 -13.96
C VAL A 173 -18.73 -0.07 -13.08
N LEU A 174 -19.96 -0.14 -13.59
CA LEU A 174 -21.05 -0.81 -12.92
C LEU A 174 -21.30 -2.18 -13.55
N VAL A 175 -21.48 -3.20 -12.73
CA VAL A 175 -21.92 -4.54 -13.15
C VAL A 175 -23.21 -4.83 -12.41
N ASP A 176 -24.29 -5.05 -13.17
CA ASP A 176 -25.63 -5.29 -12.65
C ASP A 176 -26.09 -4.17 -11.68
N GLY A 177 -25.69 -2.93 -12.00
CA GLY A 177 -26.02 -1.71 -11.24
C GLY A 177 -25.15 -1.45 -10.00
N GLN A 178 -24.14 -2.28 -9.72
CA GLN A 178 -23.24 -2.11 -8.58
C GLN A 178 -21.84 -1.67 -9.02
N PRO A 179 -21.17 -0.74 -8.30
CA PRO A 179 -19.77 -0.43 -8.51
C PRO A 179 -18.89 -1.68 -8.43
N MET A 180 -17.94 -1.80 -9.36
CA MET A 180 -16.96 -2.87 -9.31
C MET A 180 -15.94 -2.64 -8.18
N SER A 181 -15.36 -3.70 -7.63
CA SER A 181 -14.18 -3.56 -6.77
C SER A 181 -13.00 -2.96 -7.56
N GLY A 182 -12.35 -1.93 -7.02
CA GLY A 182 -11.15 -1.33 -7.61
C GLY A 182 -10.02 -2.36 -7.76
N GLY A 183 -9.80 -3.18 -6.73
CA GLY A 183 -8.80 -4.25 -6.78
C GLY A 183 -9.05 -5.28 -7.90
N LEU A 184 -10.31 -5.69 -8.12
CA LEU A 184 -10.66 -6.60 -9.22
C LEU A 184 -10.51 -5.93 -10.59
N PHE A 185 -10.81 -4.63 -10.70
CA PHE A 185 -10.62 -3.88 -11.93
C PHE A 185 -9.13 -3.78 -12.30
N ASP A 186 -8.29 -3.39 -11.35
CA ASP A 186 -6.85 -3.19 -11.56
C ASP A 186 -6.14 -4.51 -11.88
N PHE A 187 -6.37 -5.54 -11.05
CA PHE A 187 -5.87 -6.89 -11.27
C PHE A 187 -6.36 -7.45 -12.61
N GLY A 188 -7.68 -7.36 -12.84
CA GLY A 188 -8.33 -8.01 -13.98
C GLY A 188 -7.82 -7.47 -15.31
N LEU A 189 -7.73 -6.14 -15.45
CA LEU A 189 -7.18 -5.54 -16.67
C LEU A 189 -5.71 -5.87 -16.87
N PHE A 190 -4.88 -5.74 -15.83
CA PHE A 190 -3.46 -6.02 -15.98
C PHE A 190 -3.22 -7.50 -16.34
N PHE A 191 -3.86 -8.41 -15.61
CA PHE A 191 -3.73 -9.85 -15.83
C PHE A 191 -4.19 -10.24 -17.24
N TYR A 192 -5.41 -9.85 -17.62
CA TYR A 192 -6.02 -10.22 -18.90
C TYR A 192 -5.13 -9.83 -20.09
N HIS A 193 -4.58 -8.63 -20.05
CA HIS A 193 -3.78 -8.09 -21.15
C HIS A 193 -2.32 -8.55 -21.16
N ASN A 194 -1.75 -8.90 -20.01
CA ASN A 194 -0.30 -9.04 -19.89
C ASN A 194 0.17 -10.43 -19.46
N ALA A 195 -0.69 -11.29 -18.89
CA ALA A 195 -0.24 -12.56 -18.33
C ALA A 195 0.48 -13.44 -19.37
N LYS A 196 -0.14 -13.65 -20.55
CA LYS A 196 0.45 -14.47 -21.62
C LYS A 196 1.75 -13.90 -22.16
N GLU A 197 1.80 -12.58 -22.36
CA GLU A 197 2.99 -11.90 -22.88
C GLU A 197 4.15 -11.95 -21.86
N GLN A 198 3.88 -11.77 -20.57
CA GLN A 198 4.90 -11.89 -19.53
C GLN A 198 5.46 -13.31 -19.45
N VAL A 199 4.59 -14.33 -19.52
CA VAL A 199 5.01 -15.74 -19.57
C VAL A 199 5.84 -16.03 -20.83
N ALA A 200 5.42 -15.56 -22.00
CA ALA A 200 6.16 -15.73 -23.25
C ALA A 200 7.55 -15.07 -23.21
N ARG A 201 7.72 -14.02 -22.39
CA ARG A 201 9.00 -13.35 -22.14
C ARG A 201 9.84 -13.97 -21.03
N GLY A 202 9.41 -15.10 -20.45
CA GLY A 202 10.13 -15.81 -19.40
C GLY A 202 9.96 -15.21 -18.00
N LEU A 203 8.91 -14.40 -17.79
CA LEU A 203 8.49 -13.86 -16.49
C LEU A 203 7.09 -14.37 -16.15
N GLY A 204 6.34 -13.67 -15.29
CA GLY A 204 4.98 -14.01 -14.92
C GLY A 204 4.18 -12.79 -14.45
N PRO A 205 2.85 -12.90 -14.36
CA PRO A 205 2.00 -11.85 -13.82
C PRO A 205 2.14 -11.76 -12.30
N TYR A 206 2.81 -10.71 -11.82
CA TYR A 206 3.18 -10.55 -10.42
C TYR A 206 2.47 -9.38 -9.74
N PHE A 207 2.10 -9.56 -8.47
CA PHE A 207 1.27 -8.61 -7.74
C PHE A 207 1.79 -8.31 -6.33
N TYR A 208 1.39 -7.14 -5.82
CA TYR A 208 1.48 -6.76 -4.42
C TYR A 208 0.08 -6.55 -3.85
N LEU A 209 -0.27 -7.20 -2.74
CA LEU A 209 -1.64 -7.17 -2.20
C LEU A 209 -1.69 -6.34 -0.91
N PRO A 210 -2.35 -5.16 -0.92
CA PRO A 210 -2.33 -4.23 0.20
C PRO A 210 -3.47 -4.46 1.20
N LYS A 211 -3.26 -3.97 2.42
CA LYS A 211 -4.28 -3.65 3.44
C LYS A 211 -5.28 -4.76 3.76
N MET A 212 -4.86 -6.03 3.67
CA MET A 212 -5.67 -7.16 4.13
C MET A 212 -5.72 -7.20 5.66
N GLU A 213 -6.82 -7.67 6.24
CA GLU A 213 -7.00 -7.76 7.69
C GLU A 213 -7.31 -9.18 8.19
N HIS A 214 -7.52 -10.11 7.27
CA HIS A 214 -7.87 -11.49 7.63
C HIS A 214 -7.38 -12.48 6.57
N HIS A 215 -6.98 -13.69 6.98
CA HIS A 215 -6.51 -14.71 6.03
C HIS A 215 -7.57 -15.10 4.99
N LEU A 216 -8.86 -15.00 5.33
CA LEU A 216 -9.96 -15.21 4.39
C LEU A 216 -10.02 -14.18 3.24
N GLU A 217 -9.38 -13.02 3.39
CA GLU A 217 -9.20 -12.07 2.29
C GLU A 217 -8.06 -12.51 1.36
N ALA A 218 -7.04 -13.20 1.89
CA ALA A 218 -6.02 -13.87 1.09
C ALA A 218 -6.62 -15.05 0.32
N ARG A 219 -7.54 -15.80 0.94
CA ARG A 219 -8.34 -16.84 0.25
C ARG A 219 -9.14 -16.26 -0.92
N LEU A 220 -9.79 -15.11 -0.71
CA LEU A 220 -10.52 -14.43 -1.79
C LEU A 220 -9.59 -14.11 -2.98
N TRP A 221 -8.39 -13.60 -2.73
CA TRP A 221 -7.39 -13.40 -3.79
C TRP A 221 -6.99 -14.71 -4.47
N ASN A 222 -6.76 -15.78 -3.70
CA ASN A 222 -6.43 -17.09 -4.26
C ASN A 222 -7.52 -17.60 -5.20
N ASP A 223 -8.79 -17.46 -4.83
CA ASP A 223 -9.93 -17.86 -5.66
C ASP A 223 -10.02 -17.01 -6.94
N VAL A 224 -9.78 -15.70 -6.84
CA VAL A 224 -9.67 -14.79 -7.99
C VAL A 224 -8.54 -15.22 -8.94
N PHE A 225 -7.37 -15.56 -8.41
CA PHE A 225 -6.22 -16.02 -9.20
C PHE A 225 -6.50 -17.33 -9.92
N ASN A 226 -7.10 -18.29 -9.23
CA ASN A 226 -7.50 -19.57 -9.81
C ASN A 226 -8.47 -19.40 -10.98
N LEU A 227 -9.51 -18.58 -10.79
CA LEU A 227 -10.49 -18.31 -11.84
C LEU A 227 -9.86 -17.56 -13.01
N ALA A 228 -9.03 -16.55 -12.76
CA ALA A 228 -8.36 -15.78 -13.80
C ALA A 228 -7.43 -16.65 -14.67
N GLN A 229 -6.60 -17.49 -14.03
CA GLN A 229 -5.71 -18.43 -14.71
C GLN A 229 -6.49 -19.41 -15.58
N ASN A 230 -7.56 -20.01 -15.04
CA ASN A 230 -8.43 -20.91 -15.81
C ASN A 230 -9.08 -20.17 -17.00
N TYR A 231 -9.74 -19.04 -16.75
CA TYR A 231 -10.44 -18.26 -17.77
C TYR A 231 -9.52 -17.86 -18.93
N CYS A 232 -8.30 -17.42 -18.63
CA CYS A 232 -7.35 -16.97 -19.65
C CYS A 232 -6.49 -18.10 -20.24
N GLY A 233 -6.58 -19.32 -19.73
CA GLY A 233 -5.74 -20.45 -20.15
C GLY A 233 -4.27 -20.28 -19.76
N VAL A 234 -4.01 -19.78 -18.55
CA VAL A 234 -2.68 -19.67 -17.94
C VAL A 234 -2.55 -20.79 -16.89
N PRO A 235 -1.43 -21.52 -16.79
CA PRO A 235 -1.29 -22.60 -15.81
C PRO A 235 -1.52 -22.13 -14.37
N ASN A 236 -2.08 -22.99 -13.52
CA ASN A 236 -2.23 -22.70 -12.09
C ASN A 236 -0.85 -22.51 -11.43
N GLY A 237 -0.74 -21.60 -10.46
CA GLY A 237 0.53 -21.25 -9.85
C GLY A 237 1.47 -20.50 -10.79
N THR A 238 0.96 -19.78 -11.79
CA THR A 238 1.75 -18.84 -12.61
C THR A 238 1.76 -17.43 -12.02
N ILE A 239 0.62 -17.01 -11.45
CA ILE A 239 0.54 -15.77 -10.68
C ILE A 239 1.43 -15.88 -9.44
N ARG A 240 2.15 -14.80 -9.12
CA ARG A 240 2.81 -14.63 -7.82
C ARG A 240 2.37 -13.33 -7.15
N ALA A 241 2.19 -13.37 -5.83
CA ALA A 241 1.69 -12.26 -5.04
C ALA A 241 2.51 -12.10 -3.76
N THR A 242 3.00 -10.89 -3.52
CA THR A 242 3.60 -10.50 -2.23
C THR A 242 2.57 -9.74 -1.41
N VAL A 243 2.35 -10.13 -0.17
CA VAL A 243 1.34 -9.49 0.69
C VAL A 243 1.98 -8.46 1.61
N LEU A 244 1.44 -7.25 1.65
CA LEU A 244 1.86 -6.26 2.64
C LEU A 244 1.19 -6.60 3.98
N ILE A 245 1.98 -6.93 5.00
CA ILE A 245 1.45 -7.12 6.36
C ILE A 245 1.41 -5.76 7.05
N GLU A 246 0.61 -4.86 6.52
CA GLU A 246 0.55 -3.46 6.93
C GLU A 246 -0.70 -3.14 7.74
N THR A 247 -1.36 -4.16 8.28
CA THR A 247 -2.46 -4.01 9.23
C THR A 247 -2.17 -4.79 10.50
N LEU A 248 -2.58 -4.25 11.65
CA LEU A 248 -2.38 -4.92 12.93
C LEU A 248 -3.05 -6.31 12.96
N PRO A 249 -4.28 -6.53 12.47
CA PRO A 249 -4.90 -7.86 12.43
C PRO A 249 -4.15 -8.87 11.56
N ALA A 250 -3.55 -8.44 10.44
CA ALA A 250 -2.80 -9.34 9.56
C ALA A 250 -1.51 -9.86 10.19
N ALA A 251 -0.89 -9.10 11.11
CA ALA A 251 0.31 -9.56 11.84
C ALA A 251 0.06 -10.80 12.71
N TYR A 252 -1.19 -11.03 13.15
CA TYR A 252 -1.59 -12.24 13.89
C TYR A 252 -1.91 -13.44 12.98
N GLN A 253 -1.88 -13.26 11.66
CA GLN A 253 -2.39 -14.23 10.68
C GLN A 253 -1.42 -14.44 9.51
N MET A 254 -0.13 -14.14 9.68
CA MET A 254 0.87 -14.22 8.61
C MET A 254 1.00 -15.65 8.05
N GLU A 255 1.02 -16.66 8.91
CA GLU A 255 1.08 -18.08 8.55
C GLU A 255 -0.15 -18.49 7.75
N GLU A 256 -1.34 -18.10 8.19
CA GLU A 256 -2.60 -18.40 7.53
C GLU A 256 -2.71 -17.68 6.18
N ILE A 257 -2.30 -16.41 6.10
CA ILE A 257 -2.25 -15.65 4.84
C ILE A 257 -1.34 -16.37 3.82
N LEU A 258 -0.16 -16.82 4.24
CA LEU A 258 0.74 -17.59 3.39
C LEU A 258 0.15 -18.94 2.99
N PHE A 259 -0.57 -19.60 3.89
CA PHE A 259 -1.22 -20.88 3.61
C PHE A 259 -2.33 -20.75 2.55
N GLU A 260 -3.20 -19.75 2.69
CA GLU A 260 -4.30 -19.49 1.75
C GLU A 260 -3.79 -19.14 0.35
N LEU A 261 -2.61 -18.53 0.26
CA LEU A 261 -1.93 -18.17 -0.98
C LEU A 261 -0.79 -19.10 -1.34
N LYS A 262 -0.65 -20.29 -0.76
CA LYS A 262 0.59 -21.09 -0.85
C LYS A 262 1.07 -21.36 -2.28
N GLU A 263 0.16 -21.56 -3.24
CA GLU A 263 0.50 -21.82 -4.66
C GLU A 263 0.84 -20.54 -5.44
N HIS A 264 0.50 -19.37 -4.88
CA HIS A 264 0.63 -18.06 -5.51
C HIS A 264 1.50 -17.09 -4.71
N SER A 265 2.03 -17.46 -3.54
CA SER A 265 2.77 -16.52 -2.69
C SER A 265 4.20 -16.30 -3.21
N SER A 266 4.65 -15.06 -3.14
CA SER A 266 6.06 -14.68 -3.27
C SER A 266 6.59 -13.95 -2.03
N GLY A 267 5.88 -14.05 -0.90
CA GLY A 267 6.34 -13.53 0.38
C GLY A 267 5.45 -12.47 1.00
N LEU A 268 5.97 -11.86 2.05
CA LEU A 268 5.34 -10.80 2.83
C LEU A 268 6.24 -9.55 2.85
N ASN A 269 5.65 -8.39 3.12
CA ASN A 269 6.37 -7.12 3.25
C ASN A 269 6.08 -6.42 4.57
N CYS A 270 7.12 -5.80 5.15
CA CYS A 270 7.02 -4.91 6.29
C CYS A 270 6.61 -3.48 5.90
N GLY A 271 5.51 -2.98 6.45
CA GLY A 271 5.09 -1.58 6.34
C GLY A 271 5.30 -0.80 7.65
N ARG A 272 5.53 0.52 7.56
CA ARG A 272 5.59 1.42 8.73
C ARG A 272 4.31 2.22 8.90
N TRP A 273 4.01 3.12 7.96
CA TRP A 273 2.91 4.08 8.12
C TRP A 273 1.54 3.42 8.19
N ASP A 274 1.21 2.56 7.23
CA ASP A 274 -0.06 1.82 7.26
C ASP A 274 -0.19 0.93 8.50
N TYR A 275 0.89 0.30 8.95
CA TYR A 275 0.85 -0.57 10.14
C TYR A 275 0.56 0.22 11.41
N ILE A 276 1.22 1.37 11.62
CA ILE A 276 0.98 2.24 12.78
C ILE A 276 -0.40 2.91 12.67
N PHE A 277 -0.83 3.28 11.47
CA PHE A 277 -2.19 3.76 11.22
C PHE A 277 -3.24 2.71 11.62
N SER A 278 -3.06 1.47 11.18
CA SER A 278 -3.90 0.34 11.54
C SER A 278 -3.87 0.07 13.04
N PHE A 279 -2.70 0.16 13.69
CA PHE A 279 -2.56 0.03 15.14
C PHE A 279 -3.47 1.03 15.87
N ILE A 280 -3.40 2.31 15.49
CA ILE A 280 -4.23 3.37 16.11
C ILE A 280 -5.71 3.10 15.86
N LYS A 281 -6.11 2.75 14.63
CA LYS A 281 -7.51 2.44 14.30
C LYS A 281 -8.05 1.25 15.09
N ARG A 282 -7.28 0.17 15.15
CA ARG A 282 -7.72 -1.10 15.73
C ARG A 282 -7.69 -1.06 17.26
N GLN A 283 -6.89 -0.18 17.85
CA GLN A 283 -6.88 0.11 19.30
C GLN A 283 -7.58 1.42 19.67
N ARG A 284 -8.43 1.97 18.79
CA ARG A 284 -9.02 3.31 18.92
C ARG A 284 -9.77 3.55 20.22
N ALA A 285 -10.37 2.52 20.83
CA ALA A 285 -11.11 2.62 22.09
C ALA A 285 -10.23 2.61 23.36
N SER A 286 -8.93 2.32 23.24
CA SER A 286 -8.01 2.24 24.36
C SER A 286 -7.30 3.58 24.60
N ARG A 287 -7.59 4.24 25.72
CA ARG A 287 -6.84 5.43 26.19
C ARG A 287 -5.37 5.11 26.51
N ASN A 288 -5.05 3.84 26.77
CA ASN A 288 -3.69 3.40 27.05
C ASN A 288 -2.87 3.17 25.76
N ALA A 289 -3.50 3.28 24.59
CA ALA A 289 -2.86 3.07 23.28
C ALA A 289 -2.54 4.38 22.53
N VAL A 290 -2.48 5.51 23.24
CA VAL A 290 -2.13 6.81 22.65
C VAL A 290 -0.65 6.86 22.30
N MET A 291 -0.34 7.13 21.03
CA MET A 291 1.02 7.16 20.51
C MET A 291 1.65 8.56 20.60
N PRO A 292 2.99 8.65 20.73
CA PRO A 292 3.73 9.90 20.56
C PRO A 292 3.74 10.34 19.09
N ASP A 293 4.53 11.35 18.75
CA ASP A 293 4.76 11.75 17.36
C ASP A 293 5.13 10.53 16.48
N ARG A 294 4.57 10.43 15.27
CA ARG A 294 4.82 9.29 14.36
C ARG A 294 6.30 9.08 14.04
N SER A 295 7.11 10.13 14.10
CA SER A 295 8.56 10.09 13.91
C SER A 295 9.25 9.24 14.99
N ASP A 296 8.77 9.26 16.24
CA ASP A 296 9.29 8.48 17.38
C ASP A 296 8.93 6.99 17.27
N VAL A 297 7.88 6.64 16.54
CA VAL A 297 7.44 5.25 16.32
C VAL A 297 8.28 4.61 15.20
N THR A 298 9.57 4.38 15.45
CA THR A 298 10.53 3.81 14.49
C THR A 298 10.37 2.29 14.32
N MET A 299 11.05 1.71 13.34
CA MET A 299 11.08 0.24 13.19
C MET A 299 11.80 -0.48 14.36
N THR A 300 12.47 0.25 15.24
CA THR A 300 13.24 -0.31 16.37
C THR A 300 12.49 -0.26 17.70
N VAL A 301 11.29 0.34 17.76
CA VAL A 301 10.48 0.29 18.99
C VAL A 301 9.95 -1.14 19.21
N PRO A 302 9.70 -1.56 20.47
CA PRO A 302 9.53 -2.98 20.79
C PRO A 302 8.48 -3.73 19.97
N PHE A 303 7.30 -3.14 19.73
CA PHE A 303 6.23 -3.82 18.98
C PHE A 303 6.52 -3.90 17.47
N MET A 304 7.25 -2.94 16.91
CA MET A 304 7.68 -2.96 15.51
C MET A 304 8.81 -3.96 15.30
N ASP A 305 9.76 -4.05 16.23
CA ASP A 305 10.82 -5.06 16.23
C ASP A 305 10.24 -6.49 16.34
N ALA A 306 9.27 -6.70 17.24
CA ALA A 306 8.54 -7.97 17.34
C ALA A 306 7.82 -8.33 16.04
N TYR A 307 7.19 -7.34 15.40
CA TYR A 307 6.53 -7.50 14.10
C TYR A 307 7.52 -7.91 12.99
N VAL A 308 8.67 -7.25 12.89
CA VAL A 308 9.73 -7.58 11.92
C VAL A 308 10.25 -8.99 12.12
N LYS A 309 10.59 -9.35 13.37
CA LYS A 309 11.10 -10.70 13.71
C LYS A 309 10.08 -11.78 13.37
N LEU A 310 8.81 -11.56 13.71
CA LEU A 310 7.72 -12.50 13.39
C LEU A 310 7.57 -12.70 11.88
N LEU A 311 7.62 -11.61 11.09
CA LEU A 311 7.48 -11.67 9.65
C LEU A 311 8.63 -12.46 9.00
N ILE A 312 9.88 -12.14 9.36
CA ILE A 312 11.06 -12.84 8.84
C ILE A 312 11.00 -14.32 9.17
N ALA A 313 10.76 -14.67 10.43
CA ALA A 313 10.67 -16.07 10.88
C ALA A 313 9.57 -16.83 10.12
N THR A 314 8.40 -16.21 9.95
CA THR A 314 7.26 -16.81 9.22
C THR A 314 7.60 -17.04 7.76
N CYS A 315 8.12 -16.02 7.06
CA CYS A 315 8.46 -16.12 5.65
C CYS A 315 9.53 -17.17 5.36
N HIS A 316 10.63 -17.18 6.13
CA HIS A 316 11.76 -18.08 5.90
C HIS A 316 11.41 -19.53 6.23
N LYS A 317 10.56 -19.76 7.24
CA LYS A 317 9.97 -21.07 7.51
C LYS A 317 9.22 -21.61 6.28
N ARG A 318 8.48 -20.74 5.58
CA ARG A 318 7.69 -21.08 4.38
C ARG A 318 8.40 -20.88 3.04
N LYS A 319 9.70 -20.54 3.08
CA LYS A 319 10.60 -20.35 1.91
C LYS A 319 10.12 -19.29 0.91
N VAL A 320 9.67 -18.16 1.43
CA VAL A 320 9.28 -17.00 0.64
C VAL A 320 9.94 -15.74 1.17
N ALA A 321 9.88 -14.66 0.39
CA ALA A 321 10.54 -13.42 0.74
C ALA A 321 9.95 -12.73 1.98
N ALA A 322 10.82 -12.25 2.85
CA ALA A 322 10.56 -11.28 3.90
C ALA A 322 11.09 -9.91 3.45
N MET A 323 10.24 -9.08 2.86
CA MET A 323 10.64 -7.77 2.34
C MET A 323 10.64 -6.71 3.46
N GLY A 324 11.69 -5.88 3.49
CA GLY A 324 11.83 -4.74 4.39
C GLY A 324 11.04 -3.51 3.95
N GLY A 325 11.22 -2.40 4.68
CA GLY A 325 10.40 -1.20 4.56
C GLY A 325 10.89 -0.17 3.54
N MET A 326 10.13 0.91 3.43
CA MET A 326 10.36 2.03 2.52
C MET A 326 11.43 3.00 3.03
N SER A 327 12.32 3.44 2.13
CA SER A 327 13.01 4.73 2.26
C SER A 327 12.48 5.73 1.22
N ALA A 328 11.68 6.68 1.69
CA ALA A 328 10.99 7.67 0.86
C ALA A 328 11.82 8.94 0.57
N LEU A 329 13.09 8.99 0.98
CA LEU A 329 13.93 10.18 0.87
C LEU A 329 14.13 10.62 -0.59
N ILE A 330 13.90 11.91 -0.84
CA ILE A 330 14.30 12.60 -2.06
C ILE A 330 15.62 13.32 -1.75
N PRO A 331 16.70 13.11 -2.54
CA PRO A 331 17.98 13.77 -2.30
C PRO A 331 17.86 15.29 -2.21
N ILE A 332 18.46 15.87 -1.17
CA ILE A 332 18.38 17.29 -0.84
C ILE A 332 19.50 18.03 -1.59
N LYS A 333 19.16 18.68 -2.70
CA LYS A 333 20.16 19.30 -3.59
C LYS A 333 20.77 20.60 -3.06
N ASN A 334 20.04 21.32 -2.22
CA ASN A 334 20.40 22.68 -1.80
C ASN A 334 21.05 22.74 -0.41
N ASP A 335 21.24 21.60 0.25
CA ASP A 335 21.89 21.48 1.57
C ASP A 335 22.62 20.13 1.65
N GLN A 336 23.92 20.16 1.36
CA GLN A 336 24.76 18.96 1.36
C GLN A 336 24.81 18.29 2.74
N ALA A 337 24.93 19.08 3.81
CA ALA A 337 25.03 18.54 5.17
C ALA A 337 23.72 17.87 5.62
N ALA A 338 22.57 18.44 5.25
CA ALA A 338 21.28 17.79 5.48
C ALA A 338 21.12 16.53 4.62
N ASN A 339 21.57 16.56 3.36
CA ASN A 339 21.56 15.40 2.48
C ASN A 339 22.39 14.26 3.04
N ASP A 340 23.62 14.53 3.48
CA ASP A 340 24.53 13.51 4.02
C ASP A 340 23.93 12.84 5.27
N ARG A 341 23.39 13.63 6.20
CA ARG A 341 22.66 13.09 7.37
C ARG A 341 21.47 12.22 6.99
N ALA A 342 20.72 12.63 5.96
CA ALA A 342 19.55 11.86 5.52
C ALA A 342 19.96 10.55 4.82
N MET A 343 21.00 10.58 3.99
CA MET A 343 21.56 9.40 3.32
C MET A 343 22.19 8.43 4.32
N ASP A 344 22.84 8.92 5.38
CA ASP A 344 23.37 8.07 6.46
C ASP A 344 22.27 7.35 7.22
N LYS A 345 21.12 8.00 7.48
CA LYS A 345 19.95 7.33 8.05
C LYS A 345 19.44 6.22 7.14
N VAL A 346 19.33 6.46 5.83
CA VAL A 346 18.95 5.43 4.86
C VAL A 346 19.94 4.26 4.92
N ARG A 347 21.26 4.53 4.97
CA ARG A 347 22.28 3.48 5.09
C ARG A 347 22.09 2.63 6.34
N GLN A 348 21.91 3.27 7.50
CA GLN A 348 21.71 2.57 8.77
C GLN A 348 20.41 1.74 8.77
N ASP A 349 19.33 2.28 8.20
CA ASP A 349 18.07 1.55 8.08
C ASP A 349 18.20 0.31 7.19
N LYS A 350 18.85 0.42 6.03
CA LYS A 350 19.03 -0.71 5.11
C LYS A 350 19.98 -1.76 5.66
N LEU A 351 21.03 -1.33 6.36
CA LEU A 351 21.94 -2.22 7.05
C LEU A 351 21.21 -3.03 8.13
N ARG A 352 20.37 -2.38 8.93
CA ARG A 352 19.53 -3.07 9.93
C ARG A 352 18.62 -4.10 9.25
N GLU A 353 17.97 -3.75 8.15
CA GLU A 353 17.03 -4.65 7.47
C GLU A 353 17.72 -5.92 6.97
N VAL A 354 18.81 -5.79 6.21
CA VAL A 354 19.53 -6.95 5.68
C VAL A 354 20.14 -7.81 6.80
N THR A 355 20.69 -7.19 7.85
CA THR A 355 21.28 -7.91 8.99
C THR A 355 20.23 -8.59 9.88
N SER A 356 18.99 -8.09 9.91
CA SER A 356 17.88 -8.75 10.61
C SER A 356 17.36 -9.99 9.88
N GLY A 357 17.63 -10.12 8.59
CA GLY A 357 17.21 -11.25 7.77
C GLY A 357 16.32 -10.89 6.58
N HIS A 358 16.00 -9.62 6.31
CA HIS A 358 15.18 -9.29 5.13
C HIS A 358 15.85 -9.70 3.81
N ASP A 359 15.05 -10.16 2.85
CA ASP A 359 15.51 -10.59 1.52
C ASP A 359 15.64 -9.43 0.52
N GLY A 360 15.11 -8.27 0.89
CA GLY A 360 15.17 -7.06 0.10
C GLY A 360 14.50 -5.88 0.80
N THR A 361 14.57 -4.72 0.15
CA THR A 361 14.07 -3.46 0.70
C THR A 361 13.38 -2.59 -0.36
N TRP A 362 12.59 -1.61 0.10
CA TRP A 362 11.99 -0.59 -0.77
C TRP A 362 12.69 0.78 -0.74
N VAL A 363 12.66 1.43 -1.90
CA VAL A 363 13.01 2.85 -2.10
C VAL A 363 11.96 3.54 -2.99
N ALA A 364 11.73 4.84 -2.79
CA ALA A 364 10.78 5.62 -3.60
C ALA A 364 11.47 6.45 -4.70
N HIS A 365 12.80 6.56 -4.69
CA HIS A 365 13.54 7.42 -5.61
C HIS A 365 14.75 6.69 -6.22
N PRO A 366 14.97 6.76 -7.56
CA PRO A 366 16.06 6.05 -8.23
C PRO A 366 17.46 6.32 -7.67
N ALA A 367 17.71 7.53 -7.16
CA ALA A 367 18.99 7.90 -6.56
C ALA A 367 19.37 7.06 -5.31
N LEU A 368 18.39 6.42 -4.66
CA LEU A 368 18.62 5.57 -3.49
C LEU A 368 18.92 4.11 -3.87
N VAL A 369 18.65 3.71 -5.11
CA VAL A 369 18.76 2.31 -5.55
C VAL A 369 20.18 1.81 -5.38
N LYS A 370 21.18 2.57 -5.84
CA LYS A 370 22.59 2.16 -5.72
C LYS A 370 23.01 1.99 -4.26
N LEU A 371 22.67 2.96 -3.39
CA LEU A 371 23.01 2.88 -1.96
C LEU A 371 22.41 1.62 -1.32
N ALA A 372 21.12 1.36 -1.55
CA ALA A 372 20.46 0.19 -1.02
C ALA A 372 21.03 -1.11 -1.60
N MET A 373 21.34 -1.12 -2.90
CA MET A 373 21.94 -2.27 -3.59
C MET A 373 23.29 -2.61 -2.99
N ASP A 374 24.19 -1.64 -2.86
CA ASP A 374 25.54 -1.85 -2.32
C ASP A 374 25.49 -2.47 -0.91
N ILE A 375 24.58 -1.99 -0.04
CA ILE A 375 24.41 -2.50 1.33
C ILE A 375 23.91 -3.94 1.33
N PHE A 376 22.90 -4.25 0.51
CA PHE A 376 22.40 -5.62 0.40
C PHE A 376 23.42 -6.54 -0.27
N ASP A 377 24.17 -6.08 -1.27
CA ASP A 377 25.24 -6.84 -1.93
C ASP A 377 26.36 -7.21 -0.95
N GLU A 378 26.72 -6.30 -0.03
CA GLU A 378 27.75 -6.54 0.99
C GLU A 378 27.32 -7.60 2.02
N HIS A 379 26.06 -7.58 2.46
CA HIS A 379 25.60 -8.38 3.59
C HIS A 379 24.77 -9.62 3.21
N MET A 380 24.20 -9.67 2.01
CA MET A 380 23.40 -10.79 1.50
C MET A 380 24.21 -11.63 0.50
N LYS A 381 24.75 -12.75 0.95
CA LYS A 381 25.69 -13.61 0.19
C LYS A 381 25.08 -14.30 -1.05
N GLY A 382 23.76 -14.34 -1.17
CA GLY A 382 23.04 -15.05 -2.22
C GLY A 382 21.97 -14.17 -2.86
N PRO A 383 21.05 -14.75 -3.66
CA PRO A 383 19.93 -13.99 -4.22
C PRO A 383 18.91 -13.59 -3.13
N ASN A 384 18.89 -14.30 -2.01
CA ASN A 384 17.99 -14.09 -0.88
C ASN A 384 18.57 -14.74 0.40
N GLN A 385 17.83 -14.65 1.50
CA GLN A 385 18.16 -15.11 2.86
C GLN A 385 17.16 -16.14 3.41
N TYR A 386 16.42 -16.88 2.56
CA TYR A 386 15.40 -17.86 3.03
C TYR A 386 15.96 -18.96 3.96
N TYR A 387 17.28 -19.16 3.91
CA TYR A 387 18.04 -20.10 4.74
C TYR A 387 18.35 -19.55 6.15
N VAL A 388 18.24 -18.24 6.37
CA VAL A 388 18.46 -17.57 7.66
C VAL A 388 17.23 -17.80 8.53
N ARG A 389 17.19 -18.94 9.23
CA ARG A 389 16.07 -19.31 10.10
C ARG A 389 16.48 -19.16 11.55
N ASP A 390 15.65 -18.48 12.32
CA ASP A 390 15.79 -18.39 13.76
C ASP A 390 14.58 -19.06 14.42
N ASP A 391 14.74 -20.34 14.76
CA ASP A 391 13.72 -21.14 15.44
C ASP A 391 13.50 -20.70 16.90
N HIS A 392 14.31 -19.77 17.43
CA HIS A 392 14.17 -19.20 18.77
C HIS A 392 13.32 -17.92 18.81
N VAL A 393 12.89 -17.38 17.66
CA VAL A 393 11.96 -16.24 17.63
C VAL A 393 10.62 -16.66 18.24
N GLN A 394 10.34 -16.13 19.43
CA GLN A 394 9.09 -16.36 20.17
C GLN A 394 8.39 -15.03 20.39
N VAL A 395 7.51 -14.68 19.46
CA VAL A 395 6.69 -13.46 19.51
C VAL A 395 5.31 -13.83 20.06
N ARG A 396 4.94 -13.24 21.20
CA ARG A 396 3.61 -13.42 21.82
C ARG A 396 2.64 -12.38 21.28
N ASP A 397 1.34 -12.67 21.37
CA ASP A 397 0.25 -11.74 21.03
C ASP A 397 0.48 -10.33 21.59
N THR A 398 0.90 -10.23 22.85
CA THR A 398 1.09 -8.95 23.52
C THR A 398 2.26 -8.14 22.96
N ASN A 399 3.25 -8.77 22.33
CA ASN A 399 4.43 -8.07 21.82
C ASN A 399 4.09 -7.17 20.62
N ILE A 400 3.27 -7.65 19.68
CA ILE A 400 2.97 -6.95 18.42
C ILE A 400 1.92 -5.83 18.56
N ARG A 401 1.26 -5.72 19.72
CA ARG A 401 0.29 -4.66 20.02
C ARG A 401 0.64 -3.78 21.22
N ASP A 402 1.85 -3.89 21.78
CA ASP A 402 2.27 -3.10 22.94
C ASP A 402 2.36 -1.60 22.58
N PRO A 403 1.55 -0.72 23.21
CA PRO A 403 1.58 0.70 22.90
C PRO A 403 2.73 1.47 23.55
N LYS A 404 3.58 0.81 24.35
CA LYS A 404 4.70 1.47 25.05
C LYS A 404 5.80 1.88 24.07
N VAL A 405 5.67 3.11 23.57
CA VAL A 405 6.67 3.75 22.70
C VAL A 405 7.28 4.94 23.43
N PRO A 406 8.61 5.00 23.62
CA PRO A 406 9.29 6.20 24.09
C PRO A 406 9.07 7.34 23.09
N GLY A 407 8.76 8.53 23.60
CA GLY A 407 8.52 9.69 22.75
C GLY A 407 7.66 10.73 23.43
N LYS A 408 7.36 11.81 22.72
CA LYS A 408 6.45 12.86 23.17
C LYS A 408 5.55 13.28 22.02
N VAL A 409 4.43 13.93 22.34
CA VAL A 409 3.68 14.70 21.35
C VAL A 409 4.27 16.11 21.34
N THR A 410 4.72 16.62 20.19
CA THR A 410 5.32 17.96 20.11
C THR A 410 4.45 18.95 19.34
N ASP A 411 4.64 20.25 19.56
CA ASP A 411 3.97 21.28 18.76
C ASP A 411 4.36 21.18 17.27
N GLU A 412 5.61 20.78 17.00
CA GLU A 412 6.13 20.54 15.65
C GLU A 412 5.47 19.30 15.03
N GLY A 413 5.42 18.17 15.75
CA GLY A 413 4.74 16.95 15.29
C GLY A 413 3.26 17.15 14.97
N VAL A 414 2.55 17.98 15.73
CA VAL A 414 1.17 18.40 15.39
C VAL A 414 1.13 19.15 14.06
N ARG A 415 2.01 20.15 13.88
CA ARG A 415 2.05 20.96 12.66
C ARG A 415 2.46 20.14 11.44
N ASP A 416 3.40 19.22 11.59
CA ASP A 416 3.85 18.30 10.56
C ASP A 416 2.73 17.36 10.12
N ASN A 417 1.95 16.82 11.06
CA ASN A 417 0.79 16.00 10.74
C ASN A 417 -0.28 16.79 9.98
N VAL A 418 -0.56 18.04 10.40
CA VAL A 418 -1.50 18.91 9.67
C VAL A 418 -0.99 19.20 8.25
N SER A 419 0.28 19.58 8.12
CA SER A 419 0.91 19.92 6.85
C SER A 419 0.91 18.72 5.88
N ALA A 420 1.33 17.54 6.35
CA ALA A 420 1.36 16.33 5.53
C ALA A 420 -0.05 15.90 5.09
N ALA A 421 -1.02 15.86 6.02
CA ALA A 421 -2.38 15.46 5.71
C ALA A 421 -3.07 16.40 4.71
N LEU A 422 -2.92 17.72 4.87
CA LEU A 422 -3.48 18.70 3.93
C LEU A 422 -2.79 18.66 2.57
N SER A 423 -1.46 18.65 2.55
CA SER A 423 -0.67 18.63 1.31
C SER A 423 -1.04 17.42 0.46
N TYR A 424 -1.07 16.24 1.08
CA TYR A 424 -1.41 15.00 0.41
C TYR A 424 -2.87 15.00 -0.08
N CYS A 425 -3.85 15.29 0.78
CA CYS A 425 -5.25 15.23 0.38
C CYS A 425 -5.57 16.22 -0.74
N ALA A 426 -5.03 17.44 -0.67
CA ALA A 426 -5.26 18.45 -1.69
C ALA A 426 -4.61 18.05 -3.03
N ALA A 427 -3.41 17.47 -3.02
CA ALA A 427 -2.77 16.93 -4.21
C ALA A 427 -3.51 15.70 -4.77
N TRP A 428 -3.98 14.80 -3.90
CA TRP A 428 -4.69 13.59 -4.28
C TRP A 428 -6.02 13.90 -4.96
N ILE A 429 -6.80 14.83 -4.42
CA ILE A 429 -8.04 15.32 -5.07
C ILE A 429 -7.72 16.04 -6.39
N SER A 430 -6.54 16.66 -6.49
CA SER A 430 -6.03 17.24 -7.74
C SER A 430 -5.49 16.21 -8.74
N GLY A 431 -5.60 14.91 -8.46
CA GLY A 431 -5.19 13.84 -9.36
C GLY A 431 -3.75 13.34 -9.18
N ASN A 432 -3.03 13.78 -8.14
CA ASN A 432 -1.68 13.30 -7.83
C ASN A 432 -1.60 12.58 -6.47
N GLY A 433 -1.34 11.28 -6.49
CA GLY A 433 -1.17 10.46 -5.28
C GLY A 433 0.29 10.26 -4.82
N CYS A 434 1.29 10.76 -5.55
CA CYS A 434 2.71 10.60 -5.22
C CYS A 434 3.32 12.00 -5.05
N VAL A 435 3.45 12.45 -3.79
CA VAL A 435 3.59 13.88 -3.49
C VAL A 435 4.92 14.15 -2.79
N PRO A 436 5.81 14.98 -3.37
CA PRO A 436 7.02 15.41 -2.67
C PRO A 436 6.65 16.41 -1.56
N ILE A 437 6.78 16.01 -0.30
CA ILE A 437 6.51 16.83 0.89
C ILE A 437 7.77 16.79 1.77
N ASN A 438 8.36 17.96 2.08
CA ASN A 438 9.53 18.06 2.96
C ASN A 438 10.70 17.12 2.59
N ASN A 439 10.99 16.97 1.29
CA ASN A 439 12.00 16.05 0.74
C ASN A 439 11.70 14.55 0.95
N LEU A 440 10.46 14.19 1.23
CA LEU A 440 9.97 12.82 1.26
C LEU A 440 8.96 12.62 0.12
N MET A 441 9.01 11.47 -0.54
CA MET A 441 8.00 11.06 -1.50
C MET A 441 6.86 10.38 -0.74
N GLU A 442 5.81 11.13 -0.46
CA GLU A 442 4.70 10.68 0.40
C GLU A 442 3.55 10.08 -0.42
N ASP A 443 2.89 9.09 0.18
CA ASP A 443 1.70 8.40 -0.32
C ASP A 443 0.52 8.51 0.69
N ALA A 444 -0.58 7.81 0.43
CA ALA A 444 -1.79 7.94 1.25
C ALA A 444 -1.56 7.53 2.71
N ALA A 445 -0.73 6.51 2.96
CA ALA A 445 -0.43 6.03 4.30
C ALA A 445 0.14 7.15 5.20
N THR A 446 0.91 8.10 4.65
CA THR A 446 1.40 9.27 5.41
C THR A 446 0.27 10.19 5.86
N ALA A 447 -0.71 10.45 5.00
CA ALA A 447 -1.88 11.25 5.35
C ALA A 447 -2.80 10.51 6.34
N GLU A 448 -2.91 9.19 6.19
CA GLU A 448 -3.68 8.32 7.08
C GLU A 448 -3.15 8.33 8.51
N ILE A 449 -1.85 8.07 8.70
CA ILE A 449 -1.24 8.13 10.04
C ILE A 449 -1.34 9.53 10.63
N SER A 450 -1.13 10.57 9.81
CA SER A 450 -1.20 11.96 10.27
C SER A 450 -2.59 12.32 10.79
N ARG A 451 -3.67 12.03 10.04
CA ARG A 451 -5.03 12.31 10.49
C ARG A 451 -5.42 11.49 11.72
N CYS A 452 -5.01 10.22 11.78
CA CYS A 452 -5.37 9.33 12.87
C CYS A 452 -4.66 9.70 14.17
N GLN A 453 -3.41 10.17 14.11
CA GLN A 453 -2.73 10.74 15.29
C GLN A 453 -3.41 12.00 15.78
N LEU A 454 -3.73 12.95 14.88
CA LEU A 454 -4.45 14.17 15.27
C LEU A 454 -5.80 13.84 15.93
N TRP A 455 -6.56 12.91 15.35
CA TRP A 455 -7.79 12.41 15.96
C TRP A 455 -7.53 11.79 17.34
N GLN A 456 -6.53 10.91 17.47
CA GLN A 456 -6.24 10.20 18.71
C GLN A 456 -5.87 11.18 19.83
N TRP A 457 -5.06 12.19 19.51
CA TRP A 457 -4.66 13.24 20.45
C TRP A 457 -5.82 14.11 20.89
N VAL A 458 -6.74 14.48 19.98
CA VAL A 458 -7.97 15.21 20.33
C VAL A 458 -8.89 14.35 21.19
N LYS A 459 -9.15 13.10 20.77
CA LYS A 459 -10.05 12.15 21.44
C LYS A 459 -9.70 11.94 22.92
N TYR A 460 -8.40 11.85 23.22
CA TYR A 460 -7.91 11.55 24.56
C TYR A 460 -7.30 12.76 25.29
N GLY A 461 -7.41 13.97 24.72
CA GLY A 461 -6.93 15.20 25.34
C GLY A 461 -5.43 15.20 25.59
N ALA A 462 -4.64 14.68 24.64
CA ALA A 462 -3.19 14.66 24.73
C ALA A 462 -2.63 16.08 24.84
N LYS A 463 -1.47 16.21 25.49
CA LYS A 463 -0.77 17.48 25.63
C LYS A 463 0.52 17.46 24.84
N THR A 464 0.82 18.57 24.18
CA THR A 464 2.13 18.76 23.56
C THR A 464 3.22 18.87 24.62
N ALA A 465 4.48 18.77 24.21
CA ALA A 465 5.65 18.95 25.07
C ALA A 465 5.71 20.35 25.72
N SER A 466 5.06 21.36 25.13
CA SER A 466 4.90 22.69 25.72
C SER A 466 3.70 22.80 26.69
N GLY A 467 2.96 21.71 26.91
CA GLY A 467 1.84 21.64 27.84
C GLY A 467 0.48 22.03 27.26
N LYS A 468 0.40 22.37 25.96
CA LYS A 468 -0.87 22.73 25.31
C LYS A 468 -1.74 21.51 25.10
N THR A 469 -3.01 21.60 25.46
CA THR A 469 -3.98 20.51 25.22
C THR A 469 -4.42 20.52 23.77
N ILE A 470 -4.33 19.38 23.12
CA ILE A 470 -4.72 19.22 21.72
C ILE A 470 -6.24 19.04 21.66
N ASN A 471 -6.92 20.01 21.04
CA ASN A 471 -8.35 20.01 20.79
C ASN A 471 -8.64 20.74 19.47
N ALA A 472 -9.91 20.72 19.02
CA ALA A 472 -10.30 21.35 17.76
C ALA A 472 -9.97 22.86 17.71
N ALA A 473 -10.09 23.58 18.83
CA ALA A 473 -9.77 25.01 18.90
C ALA A 473 -8.27 25.27 18.75
N TYR A 474 -7.41 24.40 19.31
CA TYR A 474 -5.96 24.45 19.12
C TYR A 474 -5.55 24.15 17.68
N LEU A 475 -6.19 23.17 17.04
CA LEU A 475 -5.84 22.75 15.68
C LEU A 475 -6.33 23.73 14.60
N LYS A 476 -7.49 24.37 14.77
CA LYS A 476 -8.08 25.26 13.75
C LYS A 476 -7.12 26.32 13.19
N PRO A 477 -6.43 27.14 14.00
CA PRO A 477 -5.47 28.12 13.47
C PRO A 477 -4.30 27.45 12.73
N ILE A 478 -3.84 26.27 13.19
CA ILE A 478 -2.77 25.51 12.51
C ILE A 478 -3.24 25.03 11.13
N PHE A 479 -4.48 24.54 11.02
CA PHE A 479 -5.07 24.17 9.72
C PHE A 479 -5.16 25.35 8.74
N GLU A 480 -5.46 26.56 9.22
CA GLU A 480 -5.48 27.76 8.37
C GLU A 480 -4.08 28.17 7.93
N GLU A 481 -3.12 28.20 8.86
CA GLU A 481 -1.73 28.55 8.57
C GLU A 481 -1.08 27.58 7.58
N GLU A 482 -1.21 26.27 7.81
CA GLU A 482 -0.65 25.26 6.90
C GLU A 482 -1.43 25.21 5.59
N GLY A 483 -2.76 25.35 5.61
CA GLY A 483 -3.58 25.41 4.41
C GLY A 483 -3.17 26.55 3.47
N ALA A 484 -2.85 27.73 4.02
CA ALA A 484 -2.36 28.86 3.24
C ALA A 484 -0.99 28.60 2.58
N LYS A 485 -0.16 27.72 3.15
CA LYS A 485 1.10 27.27 2.52
C LYS A 485 0.82 26.25 1.43
N VAL A 486 -0.04 25.26 1.69
CA VAL A 486 -0.42 24.22 0.74
C VAL A 486 -1.05 24.81 -0.52
N ALA A 487 -1.87 25.85 -0.38
CA ALA A 487 -2.48 26.55 -1.52
C ALA A 487 -1.46 27.21 -2.49
N LYS A 488 -0.19 27.33 -2.09
CA LYS A 488 0.90 27.85 -2.94
C LYS A 488 1.68 26.75 -3.67
N LEU A 489 1.40 25.47 -3.39
CA LEU A 489 2.08 24.37 -4.05
C LEU A 489 1.60 24.23 -5.50
N PRO A 490 2.50 23.89 -6.44
CA PRO A 490 2.14 23.71 -7.85
C PRO A 490 1.08 22.62 -8.04
N GLY A 491 0.09 22.89 -8.89
CA GLY A 491 -0.96 21.91 -9.25
C GLY A 491 -2.05 21.70 -8.20
N ILE A 492 -2.04 22.45 -7.09
CA ILE A 492 -3.06 22.38 -6.05
C ILE A 492 -4.02 23.58 -6.18
N SER A 493 -5.33 23.30 -6.23
CA SER A 493 -6.35 24.36 -6.24
C SER A 493 -6.71 24.81 -4.82
N PRO A 494 -6.99 26.11 -4.57
CA PRO A 494 -7.48 26.57 -3.27
C PRO A 494 -8.77 25.88 -2.82
N ALA A 495 -9.62 25.47 -3.77
CA ALA A 495 -10.85 24.71 -3.48
C ALA A 495 -10.53 23.31 -2.92
N HIS A 496 -9.54 22.62 -3.46
CA HIS A 496 -9.13 21.29 -2.96
C HIS A 496 -8.47 21.38 -1.57
N VAL A 497 -7.77 22.48 -1.29
CA VAL A 497 -7.28 22.76 0.07
C VAL A 497 -8.45 22.94 1.03
N GLN A 498 -9.48 23.70 0.65
CA GLN A 498 -10.66 23.91 1.49
C GLN A 498 -11.39 22.59 1.78
N ILE A 499 -11.64 21.77 0.76
CA ILE A 499 -12.22 20.42 0.92
C ILE A 499 -11.40 19.58 1.91
N SER A 500 -10.07 19.59 1.76
CA SER A 500 -9.16 18.84 2.62
C SER A 500 -9.20 19.32 4.08
N LYS A 501 -9.24 20.65 4.31
CA LYS A 501 -9.39 21.22 5.66
C LYS A 501 -10.71 20.80 6.30
N ASP A 502 -11.82 20.94 5.58
CA ASP A 502 -13.15 20.63 6.10
C ASP A 502 -13.27 19.14 6.45
N TYR A 503 -12.75 18.28 5.56
CA TYR A 503 -12.65 16.85 5.83
C TYR A 503 -11.81 16.57 7.09
N MET A 504 -10.59 17.10 7.19
CA MET A 504 -9.72 16.83 8.35
C MET A 504 -10.31 17.34 9.67
N LEU A 505 -10.90 18.53 9.68
CA LEU A 505 -11.58 19.09 10.85
C LEU A 505 -12.77 18.22 11.28
N SER A 506 -13.51 17.63 10.34
CA SER A 506 -14.58 16.68 10.65
C SER A 506 -14.04 15.39 11.26
N GLN A 507 -12.91 14.87 10.76
CA GLN A 507 -12.31 13.62 11.21
C GLN A 507 -11.76 13.73 12.64
N VAL A 508 -11.06 14.82 12.97
CA VAL A 508 -10.51 14.99 14.34
C VAL A 508 -11.59 15.14 15.41
N GLN A 509 -12.83 15.49 15.02
CA GLN A 509 -13.98 15.62 15.91
C GLN A 509 -14.88 14.37 15.93
N ALA A 510 -14.63 13.41 15.04
CA ALA A 510 -15.47 12.24 14.92
C ALA A 510 -15.39 11.33 16.17
N LYS A 511 -16.49 10.66 16.52
CA LYS A 511 -16.51 9.67 17.62
C LYS A 511 -15.41 8.62 17.42
N TRP A 512 -15.32 8.11 16.20
CA TRP A 512 -14.28 7.23 15.66
C TRP A 512 -13.86 7.77 14.30
N PRO A 513 -12.57 7.69 13.94
CA PRO A 513 -12.13 8.13 12.62
C PRO A 513 -12.72 7.19 11.56
N SER A 514 -12.93 7.70 10.34
CA SER A 514 -13.30 6.85 9.21
C SER A 514 -12.21 5.81 8.91
N GLU A 515 -12.58 4.72 8.25
CA GLU A 515 -11.64 3.63 7.97
C GLU A 515 -10.51 4.06 7.04
N PHE A 516 -10.81 4.81 5.97
CA PHE A 516 -9.82 5.30 5.01
C PHE A 516 -10.22 6.67 4.45
N LEU A 517 -9.27 7.60 4.34
CA LEU A 517 -9.49 8.91 3.72
C LEU A 517 -9.76 8.80 2.23
N THR A 518 -9.19 7.79 1.56
CA THR A 518 -9.36 7.58 0.12
C THR A 518 -10.81 7.21 -0.20
N SER A 519 -11.43 6.33 0.59
CA SER A 519 -12.88 6.03 0.47
C SER A 519 -13.75 7.26 0.69
N ASP A 520 -13.43 8.09 1.67
CA ASP A 520 -14.23 9.28 2.00
C ASP A 520 -14.09 10.37 0.93
N LEU A 521 -12.90 10.54 0.33
CA LEU A 521 -12.60 11.61 -0.62
C LEU A 521 -12.78 11.22 -2.09
N GLN A 522 -12.93 9.93 -2.40
CA GLN A 522 -13.03 9.43 -3.79
C GLN A 522 -14.14 10.11 -4.60
N HIS A 523 -15.24 10.51 -3.96
CA HIS A 523 -16.35 11.18 -4.63
C HIS A 523 -16.01 12.57 -5.20
N HIS A 524 -14.88 13.16 -4.81
CA HIS A 524 -14.36 14.40 -5.39
C HIS A 524 -13.53 14.17 -6.68
N LEU A 525 -13.23 12.92 -7.03
CA LEU A 525 -12.53 12.58 -8.27
C LEU A 525 -13.49 12.48 -9.46
N GLU A 526 -12.96 12.51 -10.68
CA GLU A 526 -13.72 12.39 -11.95
C GLU A 526 -14.78 11.28 -11.88
N GLY A 527 -16.08 11.58 -12.06
CA GLY A 527 -17.13 10.55 -12.04
C GLY A 527 -17.32 9.83 -10.70
N GLY A 528 -16.84 10.40 -9.60
CA GLY A 528 -17.12 9.93 -8.25
C GLY A 528 -18.60 10.04 -7.92
N ALA A 529 -19.22 8.94 -7.48
CA ALA A 529 -20.57 8.98 -6.93
C ALA A 529 -20.50 9.47 -5.48
N ALA A 530 -21.45 10.31 -5.06
CA ALA A 530 -21.56 10.69 -3.65
C ALA A 530 -21.67 9.42 -2.78
N PRO A 531 -21.01 9.38 -1.61
CA PRO A 531 -21.09 8.21 -0.73
C PRO A 531 -22.55 7.92 -0.40
N ALA A 532 -22.94 6.65 -0.48
CA ALA A 532 -24.27 6.23 -0.05
C ALA A 532 -24.48 6.67 1.42
N PRO A 533 -25.65 7.23 1.79
CA PRO A 533 -25.89 7.64 3.16
C PRO A 533 -25.61 6.46 4.09
N LYS A 534 -24.72 6.67 5.07
CA LYS A 534 -24.37 5.64 6.05
C LYS A 534 -25.68 5.16 6.68
N ALA A 535 -26.00 3.88 6.52
CA ALA A 535 -27.09 3.27 7.25
C ALA A 535 -26.84 3.54 8.75
N ALA A 536 -27.79 4.20 9.40
CA ALA A 536 -27.73 4.40 10.84
C ALA A 536 -27.66 3.01 11.49
N LEU A 537 -26.50 2.70 12.08
CA LEU A 537 -26.31 1.54 12.95
C LEU A 537 -26.65 1.93 14.38
#